data_AF-A0A7J7I3H6-F1
#
_entry.id   AF-A0A7J7I3H6-F1
#
_cell.length_a   1.000
_cell.length_b   1.000
_cell.length_c   1.000
_cell.angle_alpha   90.00
_cell.angle_beta   90.00
_cell.angle_gamma   90.00
#
_symmetry.space_group_name_H-M   'P 1'
#
loop_
_entity.id
_entity.type
_entity.pdbx_description
1 polymer ?
#
loop_
_entity_poly.entity_id
_entity_poly.type
_entity_poly.pdbx_seq_one_letter_code
_entity_poly.pdbx_strand_id
1 'polypeptide(L)'
;MENEVIEELRRARSLVMSLAKDVDVKNQRLWEMECKCDETSTTLGRMISEKDKLHQAFAEEMRKMEFIGLQNEKLKHELECQMRNMHFMRLENEKLKQDLVHQRQELEQQTKDLEKQKAQVDLEHKNLLAEKEKLKTQNLIEDDYSLNVQIDALKEELAEKVDDMHDMETLNQTLILREHMSNVELQEARKKLINVLPDVLDTTTIGIKRMGEVDQKPFQDVCLQRFSDEDWEVKSMEQSSLWQEKVKDSSWQPFRQMTKDGKLQVGTFLRLQSFIVLSPEPNLVRLLLLRLRH
;
A
#
# COMPACT_ATOMS: atom_id res chain seq x y z
N MET A 1 -93.82 -79.02 -7.44
CA MET A 1 -93.52 -77.62 -7.07
C MET A 1 -92.47 -77.53 -5.96
N GLU A 2 -92.62 -78.17 -4.80
CA GLU A 2 -91.62 -78.08 -3.70
C GLU A 2 -90.20 -78.55 -4.06
N ASN A 3 -90.03 -79.71 -4.72
CA ASN A 3 -88.70 -80.23 -5.09
C ASN A 3 -87.95 -79.33 -6.09
N GLU A 4 -88.68 -78.64 -6.97
CA GLU A 4 -88.11 -77.72 -7.95
C GLU A 4 -87.62 -76.43 -7.28
N VAL A 5 -88.41 -75.90 -6.33
CA VAL A 5 -88.01 -74.76 -5.48
C VAL A 5 -86.78 -75.10 -4.64
N ILE A 6 -86.69 -76.32 -4.08
CA ILE A 6 -85.52 -76.74 -3.30
C ILE A 6 -84.26 -76.83 -4.17
N GLU A 7 -84.36 -77.34 -5.40
CA GLU A 7 -83.22 -77.40 -6.32
C GLU A 7 -82.79 -76.01 -6.82
N GLU A 8 -83.74 -75.11 -7.11
CA GLU A 8 -83.44 -73.72 -7.42
C GLU A 8 -82.76 -72.99 -6.24
N LEU A 9 -83.20 -73.24 -5.00
CA LEU A 9 -82.55 -72.71 -3.80
C LEU A 9 -81.13 -73.25 -3.63
N ARG A 10 -80.89 -74.54 -3.94
CA ARG A 10 -79.54 -75.14 -3.92
C ARG A 10 -78.64 -74.51 -4.99
N ARG A 11 -79.15 -74.29 -6.21
CA ARG A 11 -78.42 -73.61 -7.30
C ARG A 11 -78.09 -72.17 -6.93
N ALA A 12 -79.06 -71.41 -6.42
CA ALA A 12 -78.86 -70.04 -5.96
C ALA A 12 -77.82 -69.97 -4.84
N ARG A 13 -77.88 -70.89 -3.86
CA ARG A 13 -76.88 -70.96 -2.79
C ARG A 13 -75.48 -71.28 -3.33
N SER A 14 -75.36 -72.21 -4.27
CA SER A 14 -74.08 -72.53 -4.92
C SER A 14 -73.51 -71.32 -5.66
N LEU A 15 -74.34 -70.58 -6.39
CA LEU A 15 -73.95 -69.38 -7.11
C LEU A 15 -73.51 -68.26 -6.16
N VAL A 16 -74.23 -68.06 -5.05
CA VAL A 16 -73.83 -67.08 -4.02
C VAL A 16 -72.48 -67.45 -3.41
N MET A 17 -72.23 -68.72 -3.11
CA MET A 17 -70.93 -69.16 -2.59
C MET A 17 -69.79 -68.95 -3.60
N SER A 18 -70.01 -69.22 -4.90
CA SER A 18 -68.98 -68.97 -5.92
C SER A 18 -68.72 -67.48 -6.11
N LEU A 19 -69.77 -66.66 -6.14
CA LEU A 19 -69.64 -65.21 -6.25
C LEU A 19 -68.93 -64.60 -5.04
N ALA A 20 -69.22 -65.07 -3.82
CA ALA A 20 -68.51 -64.64 -2.62
C ALA A 20 -67.00 -64.95 -2.71
N LYS A 21 -66.65 -66.17 -3.14
CA LYS A 21 -65.25 -66.54 -3.37
C LYS A 21 -64.57 -65.67 -4.42
N ASP A 22 -65.27 -65.35 -5.51
CA ASP A 22 -64.75 -64.46 -6.55
C ASP A 22 -64.57 -63.02 -6.04
N VAL A 23 -65.46 -62.53 -5.17
CA VAL A 23 -65.33 -61.24 -4.49
C VAL A 23 -64.11 -61.24 -3.58
N ASP A 24 -63.90 -62.29 -2.79
CA ASP A 24 -62.73 -62.40 -1.90
C ASP A 24 -61.41 -62.39 -2.69
N VAL A 25 -61.33 -63.15 -3.78
CA VAL A 25 -60.14 -63.16 -4.65
C VAL A 25 -59.90 -61.80 -5.30
N LYS A 26 -60.96 -61.11 -5.76
CA LYS A 26 -60.84 -59.76 -6.33
C LYS A 26 -60.40 -58.74 -5.28
N ASN A 27 -60.94 -58.81 -4.07
CA ASN A 27 -60.55 -57.93 -2.95
C ASN A 27 -59.09 -58.15 -2.56
N GLN A 28 -58.63 -59.39 -2.47
CA GLN A 28 -57.21 -59.70 -2.23
C GLN A 28 -56.32 -59.12 -3.33
N ARG A 29 -56.69 -59.30 -4.60
CA ARG A 29 -55.93 -58.74 -5.72
C ARG A 29 -55.91 -57.21 -5.73
N LEU A 30 -57.02 -56.56 -5.37
CA LEU A 30 -57.08 -55.10 -5.23
C LEU A 30 -56.13 -54.62 -4.13
N TRP A 31 -56.14 -55.28 -2.97
CA TRP A 31 -55.24 -54.96 -1.87
C TRP A 31 -53.76 -55.12 -2.25
N GLU A 32 -53.39 -56.21 -2.94
CA GLU A 32 -52.03 -56.40 -3.45
C GLU A 32 -51.60 -55.32 -4.44
N MET A 33 -52.53 -54.85 -5.29
CA MET A 33 -52.26 -53.76 -6.22
C MET A 33 -52.08 -52.43 -5.50
N GLU A 34 -52.89 -52.16 -4.46
CA GLU A 34 -52.78 -50.97 -3.61
C GLU A 34 -51.43 -50.93 -2.88
N CYS A 35 -51.01 -52.03 -2.24
CA CYS A 35 -49.69 -52.10 -1.60
C CYS A 35 -48.54 -51.85 -2.59
N LYS A 36 -48.62 -52.39 -3.82
CA LYS A 36 -47.61 -52.13 -4.87
C LYS A 36 -47.60 -50.67 -5.31
N CYS A 37 -48.78 -50.05 -5.44
CA CYS A 37 -48.90 -48.62 -5.72
C CYS A 37 -48.25 -47.77 -4.61
N ASP A 38 -48.46 -48.13 -3.35
CA ASP A 38 -47.86 -47.42 -2.22
C ASP A 38 -46.33 -47.61 -2.20
N GLU A 39 -45.85 -48.84 -2.34
CA GLU A 39 -44.41 -49.15 -2.41
C GLU A 39 -43.74 -48.36 -3.53
N THR A 40 -44.32 -48.35 -4.74
CA THR A 40 -43.80 -47.59 -5.89
C THR A 40 -43.86 -46.08 -5.68
N SER A 41 -44.90 -45.57 -5.00
CA SER A 41 -45.00 -44.16 -4.62
C SER A 41 -43.88 -43.77 -3.64
N THR A 42 -43.60 -44.60 -2.63
CA THR A 42 -42.51 -44.33 -1.68
C THR A 42 -41.13 -44.38 -2.32
N THR A 43 -40.87 -45.33 -3.24
CA THR A 43 -39.59 -45.42 -3.94
C THR A 43 -39.40 -44.22 -4.85
N LEU A 44 -40.43 -43.82 -5.59
CA LEU A 44 -40.42 -42.63 -6.43
C LEU A 44 -40.16 -41.35 -5.61
N GLY A 45 -40.82 -41.19 -4.46
CA GLY A 45 -40.59 -40.07 -3.56
C GLY A 45 -39.14 -39.97 -3.05
N ARG A 46 -38.51 -41.11 -2.74
CA ARG A 46 -37.08 -41.15 -2.38
C ARG A 46 -36.20 -40.71 -3.54
N MET A 47 -36.44 -41.23 -4.75
CA MET A 47 -35.66 -40.87 -5.94
C MET A 47 -35.80 -39.39 -6.29
N ILE A 48 -37.00 -38.81 -6.18
CA ILE A 48 -37.22 -37.37 -6.40
C ILE A 48 -36.38 -36.56 -5.40
N SER A 49 -36.42 -36.93 -4.12
CA SER A 49 -35.66 -36.25 -3.06
C SER A 49 -34.15 -36.32 -3.28
N GLU A 50 -33.62 -37.49 -3.70
CA GLU A 50 -32.20 -37.64 -4.04
C GLU A 50 -31.83 -36.82 -5.29
N LYS A 51 -32.67 -36.85 -6.32
CA LYS A 51 -32.50 -36.05 -7.53
C LYS A 51 -32.49 -34.55 -7.21
N ASP A 52 -33.35 -34.08 -6.31
CA ASP A 52 -33.38 -32.66 -5.91
C ASP A 52 -32.13 -32.26 -5.11
N LYS A 53 -31.66 -33.14 -4.20
CA LYS A 53 -30.39 -32.93 -3.47
C LYS A 53 -29.19 -32.82 -4.41
N LEU A 54 -29.11 -33.69 -5.42
CA LEU A 54 -28.03 -33.65 -6.40
C LEU A 54 -28.05 -32.36 -7.23
N HIS A 55 -29.23 -31.92 -7.70
CA HIS A 55 -29.36 -30.66 -8.42
C HIS A 55 -28.96 -29.46 -7.55
N GLN A 56 -29.34 -29.46 -6.26
CA GLN A 56 -28.94 -28.41 -5.34
C GLN A 56 -27.41 -28.36 -5.17
N ALA A 57 -26.77 -29.50 -4.93
CA ALA A 57 -25.32 -29.59 -4.78
C ALA A 57 -24.59 -29.12 -6.04
N PHE A 58 -25.09 -29.51 -7.22
CA PHE A 58 -24.54 -29.05 -8.50
C PHE A 58 -24.67 -27.52 -8.66
N ALA A 59 -25.83 -26.94 -8.31
CA ALA A 59 -26.03 -25.50 -8.38
C ALA A 59 -25.14 -24.71 -7.41
N GLU A 60 -24.87 -25.27 -6.22
CA GLU A 60 -23.93 -24.69 -5.26
C GLU A 60 -22.49 -24.74 -5.78
N GLU A 61 -22.09 -25.84 -6.42
CA GLU A 61 -20.75 -25.98 -6.99
C GLU A 61 -20.53 -25.05 -8.19
N MET A 62 -21.55 -24.88 -9.03
CA MET A 62 -21.54 -23.88 -10.10
C MET A 62 -21.32 -22.46 -9.55
N ARG A 63 -22.02 -22.09 -8.47
CA ARG A 63 -21.82 -20.78 -7.82
C ARG A 63 -20.40 -20.59 -7.28
N LYS A 64 -19.80 -21.64 -6.69
CA LYS A 64 -18.40 -21.58 -6.23
C LYS A 64 -17.43 -21.41 -7.39
N MET A 65 -17.65 -22.13 -8.50
CA MET A 65 -16.85 -22.02 -9.71
C MET A 65 -16.90 -20.59 -10.28
N GLU A 66 -18.09 -20.01 -10.37
CA GLU A 66 -18.29 -18.62 -10.81
C GLU A 66 -17.56 -17.62 -9.90
N PHE A 67 -17.65 -17.80 -8.58
CA PHE A 67 -16.97 -16.95 -7.61
C PHE A 67 -15.43 -17.03 -7.74
N ILE A 68 -14.88 -18.23 -7.87
CA ILE A 68 -13.43 -18.42 -8.12
C ILE A 68 -13.03 -17.78 -9.46
N GLY A 69 -13.87 -17.91 -10.49
CA GLY A 69 -13.66 -17.26 -11.78
C GLY A 69 -13.51 -15.74 -11.67
N LEU A 70 -14.44 -15.09 -10.95
CA LEU A 70 -14.40 -13.64 -10.71
C LEU A 70 -13.17 -13.22 -9.89
N GLN A 71 -12.80 -14.00 -8.86
CA GLN A 71 -11.59 -13.72 -8.08
C GLN A 71 -10.32 -13.83 -8.93
N ASN A 72 -10.22 -14.86 -9.77
CA ASN A 72 -9.08 -15.05 -10.66
C ASN A 72 -8.97 -13.92 -11.68
N GLU A 73 -10.09 -13.46 -12.24
CA GLU A 73 -10.11 -12.31 -13.16
C GLU A 73 -9.65 -11.02 -12.47
N LYS A 74 -10.10 -10.78 -11.24
CA LYS A 74 -9.65 -9.63 -10.42
C LYS A 74 -8.14 -9.69 -10.16
N LEU A 75 -7.63 -10.83 -9.71
CA LEU A 75 -6.20 -11.03 -9.46
C LEU A 75 -5.35 -10.85 -10.72
N LYS A 76 -5.85 -11.35 -11.86
CA LYS A 76 -5.20 -11.17 -13.16
C LYS A 76 -5.10 -9.69 -13.53
N HIS A 77 -6.18 -8.94 -13.37
CA HIS A 77 -6.20 -7.51 -13.68
C HIS A 77 -5.25 -6.71 -12.77
N GLU A 78 -5.20 -7.06 -11.48
CA GLU A 78 -4.30 -6.42 -10.52
C GLU A 78 -2.82 -6.69 -10.87
N LEU A 79 -2.49 -7.93 -11.24
CA LEU A 79 -1.14 -8.29 -11.71
C LEU A 79 -0.77 -7.52 -12.99
N GLU A 80 -1.69 -7.40 -13.96
CA GLU A 80 -1.48 -6.62 -15.19
C GLU A 80 -1.28 -5.12 -14.91
N CYS A 81 -1.97 -4.56 -13.92
CA CYS A 81 -1.77 -3.19 -13.47
C CYS A 81 -0.40 -3.00 -12.82
N GLN A 82 0.01 -3.91 -11.92
CA GLN A 82 1.32 -3.89 -11.30
C GLN A 82 2.45 -4.01 -12.32
N MET A 83 2.31 -4.88 -13.32
CA MET A 83 3.28 -5.03 -14.41
C MET A 83 3.44 -3.72 -15.22
N ARG A 84 2.34 -3.03 -15.53
CA ARG A 84 2.39 -1.73 -16.20
C ARG A 84 3.11 -0.67 -15.37
N ASN A 85 2.82 -0.60 -14.07
CA ASN A 85 3.49 0.33 -13.16
C ASN A 85 4.99 0.03 -13.03
N MET A 86 5.37 -1.25 -12.90
CA MET A 86 6.77 -1.66 -12.87
C MET A 86 7.51 -1.34 -14.17
N HIS A 87 6.84 -1.47 -15.32
CA HIS A 87 7.40 -1.09 -16.61
C HIS A 87 7.59 0.42 -16.72
N PHE A 88 6.62 1.21 -16.28
CA PHE A 88 6.72 2.67 -16.22
C PHE A 88 7.88 3.13 -15.33
N MET A 89 7.96 2.63 -14.10
CA MET A 89 9.05 2.94 -13.17
C MET A 89 10.43 2.56 -13.72
N ARG A 90 10.52 1.47 -14.50
CA ARG A 90 11.78 1.08 -15.15
C ARG A 90 12.20 2.08 -16.22
N LEU A 91 11.28 2.53 -17.07
CA LEU A 91 11.56 3.53 -18.09
C LEU A 91 11.99 4.86 -17.47
N GLU A 92 11.32 5.29 -16.42
CA GLU A 92 11.67 6.53 -15.71
C GLU A 92 13.05 6.44 -15.05
N ASN A 93 13.37 5.31 -14.39
CA ASN A 93 14.71 5.08 -13.85
C ASN A 93 15.79 5.07 -14.94
N GLU A 94 15.53 4.49 -16.10
CA GLU A 94 16.48 4.49 -17.22
C GLU A 94 16.72 5.91 -17.73
N LYS A 95 15.66 6.73 -17.85
CA LYS A 95 15.77 8.14 -18.23
C LYS A 95 16.59 8.93 -17.20
N LEU A 96 16.26 8.82 -15.91
CA LEU A 96 17.02 9.48 -14.84
C LEU A 96 18.49 9.07 -14.84
N LYS A 97 18.78 7.79 -15.11
CA LYS A 97 20.16 7.29 -15.22
C LYS A 97 20.89 7.91 -16.41
N GLN A 98 20.23 8.08 -17.55
CA GLN A 98 20.81 8.77 -18.71
C GLN A 98 21.09 10.24 -18.39
N ASP A 99 20.15 10.93 -17.74
CA ASP A 99 20.31 12.33 -17.34
C ASP A 99 21.49 12.50 -16.35
N LEU A 100 21.62 11.61 -15.36
CA LEU A 100 22.75 11.61 -14.43
C LEU A 100 24.10 11.36 -15.13
N VAL A 101 24.12 10.47 -16.13
CA VAL A 101 25.34 10.23 -16.93
C VAL A 101 25.72 11.48 -17.72
N HIS A 102 24.72 12.15 -18.31
CA HIS A 102 24.94 13.37 -19.07
C HIS A 102 25.47 14.51 -18.18
N GLN A 103 24.83 14.77 -17.04
CA GLN A 103 25.30 15.78 -16.08
C GLN A 103 26.71 15.51 -15.57
N ARG A 104 27.06 14.23 -15.33
CA ARG A 104 28.42 13.86 -14.93
C ARG A 104 29.45 14.21 -16.02
N GLN A 105 29.12 13.95 -17.30
CA GLN A 105 30.01 14.28 -18.42
C GLN A 105 30.20 15.78 -18.57
N GLU A 106 29.14 16.59 -18.40
CA GLU A 106 29.24 18.05 -18.42
C GLU A 106 30.14 18.58 -17.31
N LEU A 107 29.96 18.12 -16.06
CA LEU A 107 30.81 18.50 -14.94
C LEU A 107 32.27 18.09 -15.14
N GLU A 108 32.51 16.91 -15.70
CA GLU A 108 33.87 16.44 -16.02
C GLU A 108 34.53 17.34 -17.07
N GLN A 109 33.76 17.78 -18.09
CA GLN A 109 34.24 18.70 -19.11
C GLN A 109 34.56 20.08 -18.52
N GLN A 110 33.65 20.62 -17.69
CA GLN A 110 33.87 21.90 -16.99
C GLN A 110 35.11 21.85 -16.09
N THR A 111 35.34 20.73 -15.39
CA THR A 111 36.53 20.56 -14.55
C THR A 111 37.81 20.61 -15.37
N LYS A 112 37.85 19.93 -16.53
CA LYS A 112 39.00 19.95 -17.45
C LYS A 112 39.28 21.35 -17.99
N ASP A 113 38.24 22.10 -18.31
CA ASP A 113 38.40 23.44 -18.86
C ASP A 113 38.83 24.46 -17.78
N LEU A 114 38.34 24.32 -16.54
CA LEU A 114 38.83 25.07 -15.39
C LEU A 114 40.30 24.77 -15.08
N GLU A 115 40.73 23.50 -15.16
CA GLU A 115 42.14 23.13 -14.98
C GLU A 115 43.05 23.78 -16.04
N LYS A 116 42.60 23.84 -17.31
CA LYS A 116 43.33 24.55 -18.37
C LYS A 116 43.41 26.04 -18.11
N GLN A 117 42.29 26.68 -17.75
CA GLN A 117 42.25 28.11 -17.42
C GLN A 117 43.18 28.42 -16.25
N LYS A 118 43.15 27.61 -15.20
CA LYS A 118 44.04 27.76 -14.04
C LYS A 118 45.51 27.63 -14.44
N ALA A 119 45.87 26.63 -15.25
CA ALA A 119 47.25 26.46 -15.73
C ALA A 119 47.71 27.65 -16.60
N GLN A 120 46.81 28.22 -17.39
CA GLN A 120 47.08 29.42 -18.18
C GLN A 120 47.32 30.64 -17.29
N VAL A 121 46.44 30.90 -16.31
CA VAL A 121 46.61 31.98 -15.34
C VAL A 121 47.91 31.83 -14.54
N ASP A 122 48.25 30.62 -14.10
CA ASP A 122 49.51 30.34 -13.40
C ASP A 122 50.75 30.64 -14.27
N LEU A 123 50.66 30.41 -15.58
CA LEU A 123 51.73 30.73 -16.54
C LEU A 123 51.83 32.25 -16.76
N GLU A 124 50.72 32.94 -16.96
CA GLU A 124 50.65 34.39 -17.10
C GLU A 124 51.18 35.10 -15.85
N HIS A 125 50.78 34.65 -14.66
CA HIS A 125 51.28 35.18 -13.38
C HIS A 125 52.80 34.99 -13.23
N LYS A 126 53.35 33.83 -13.65
CA LYS A 126 54.81 33.62 -13.67
C LYS A 126 55.51 34.55 -14.65
N ASN A 127 54.92 34.79 -15.83
CA ASN A 127 55.47 35.71 -16.83
C ASN A 127 55.48 37.15 -16.30
N LEU A 128 54.37 37.62 -15.72
CA LEU A 128 54.27 38.94 -15.10
C LEU A 128 55.25 39.12 -13.95
N LEU A 129 55.46 38.10 -13.11
CA LEU A 129 56.49 38.13 -12.06
C LEU A 129 57.90 38.27 -12.64
N ALA A 130 58.21 37.52 -13.71
CA ALA A 130 59.50 37.60 -14.38
C ALA A 130 59.72 38.97 -15.05
N GLU A 131 58.68 39.53 -15.66
CA GLU A 131 58.71 40.87 -16.25
C GLU A 131 58.84 41.96 -15.17
N LYS A 132 58.12 41.85 -14.06
CA LYS A 132 58.25 42.75 -12.91
C LYS A 132 59.66 42.75 -12.34
N GLU A 133 60.29 41.59 -12.19
CA GLU A 133 61.69 41.51 -11.73
C GLU A 133 62.65 42.12 -12.76
N LYS A 134 62.44 41.92 -14.07
CA LYS A 134 63.22 42.60 -15.13
C LYS A 134 63.07 44.12 -15.06
N LEU A 135 61.84 44.62 -14.97
CA LEU A 135 61.56 46.04 -14.83
C LEU A 135 62.15 46.61 -13.55
N LYS A 136 62.14 45.88 -12.44
CA LYS A 136 62.78 46.29 -11.18
C LYS A 136 64.31 46.40 -11.30
N THR A 137 64.92 45.55 -12.12
CA THR A 137 66.37 45.65 -12.44
C THR A 137 66.69 46.75 -13.46
N GLN A 138 65.76 47.12 -14.36
CA GLN A 138 65.91 48.23 -15.31
C GLN A 138 65.59 49.60 -14.67
N ASN A 139 64.62 49.67 -13.75
CA ASN A 139 64.18 50.89 -13.06
C ASN A 139 65.14 51.40 -11.96
N LEU A 140 66.39 50.93 -11.94
CA LEU A 140 67.46 51.73 -11.32
C LEU A 140 67.81 52.96 -12.19
N ILE A 141 67.20 53.09 -13.37
CA ILE A 141 67.27 54.28 -14.23
C ILE A 141 65.88 54.49 -14.87
N GLU A 142 65.30 55.69 -14.70
CA GLU A 142 64.19 56.32 -15.45
C GLU A 142 62.71 56.32 -14.93
N ASP A 143 62.29 57.55 -14.59
CA ASP A 143 61.07 58.33 -14.90
C ASP A 143 59.62 57.92 -14.51
N ASP A 144 58.99 58.91 -13.87
CA ASP A 144 57.63 59.05 -13.32
C ASP A 144 56.47 58.70 -14.29
N TYR A 145 56.74 58.62 -15.60
CA TYR A 145 55.72 58.37 -16.63
C TYR A 145 55.31 56.90 -16.74
N SER A 146 56.22 55.96 -16.47
CA SER A 146 55.95 54.50 -16.57
C SER A 146 55.02 53.99 -15.46
N LEU A 147 55.11 54.57 -14.26
CA LEU A 147 54.26 54.24 -13.12
C LEU A 147 52.80 54.61 -13.37
N ASN A 148 52.53 55.75 -14.02
CA ASN A 148 51.17 56.17 -14.34
C ASN A 148 50.47 55.22 -15.32
N VAL A 149 51.18 54.68 -16.32
CA VAL A 149 50.60 53.72 -17.27
C VAL A 149 50.20 52.41 -16.58
N GLN A 150 50.99 51.92 -15.61
CA GLN A 150 50.62 50.73 -14.83
C GLN A 150 49.45 50.99 -13.87
N ILE A 151 49.40 52.18 -13.27
CA ILE A 151 48.28 52.58 -12.42
C ILE A 151 46.98 52.61 -13.23
N ASP A 152 47.01 53.14 -14.45
CA ASP A 152 45.81 53.21 -15.29
C ASP A 152 45.40 51.83 -15.82
N ALA A 153 46.35 50.95 -16.16
CA ALA A 153 46.04 49.56 -16.52
C ALA A 153 45.36 48.80 -15.37
N LEU A 154 45.85 48.95 -14.14
CA LEU A 154 45.24 48.32 -12.95
C LEU A 154 43.86 48.89 -12.61
N LYS A 155 43.59 50.17 -12.90
CA LYS A 155 42.26 50.76 -12.73
C LYS A 155 41.26 50.19 -13.73
N GLU A 156 41.67 49.98 -14.98
CA GLU A 156 40.83 49.40 -16.01
C GLU A 156 40.48 47.94 -15.68
N GLU A 157 41.47 47.14 -15.27
CA GLU A 157 41.26 45.75 -14.82
C GLU A 157 40.34 45.69 -13.59
N LEU A 158 40.49 46.65 -12.66
CA LEU A 158 39.60 46.76 -11.51
C LEU A 158 38.16 47.12 -11.91
N ALA A 159 37.98 48.01 -12.91
CA ALA A 159 36.67 48.37 -13.43
C ALA A 159 35.98 47.15 -14.09
N GLU A 160 36.69 46.41 -14.94
CA GLU A 160 36.18 45.18 -15.55
C GLU A 160 35.78 44.14 -14.49
N LYS A 161 36.58 43.97 -13.42
CA LYS A 161 36.23 43.05 -12.32
C LYS A 161 35.03 43.50 -11.50
N VAL A 162 34.81 44.81 -11.35
CA VAL A 162 33.62 45.33 -10.68
C VAL A 162 32.36 45.03 -11.50
N ASP A 163 32.43 45.20 -12.82
CA ASP A 163 31.33 44.87 -13.73
C ASP A 163 31.05 43.36 -13.74
N ASP A 164 32.08 42.51 -13.82
CA ASP A 164 31.96 41.04 -13.71
C ASP A 164 31.26 40.62 -12.40
N MET A 165 31.63 41.25 -11.27
CA MET A 165 30.99 40.98 -9.98
C MET A 165 29.52 41.39 -9.98
N HIS A 166 29.18 42.51 -10.62
CA HIS A 166 27.81 42.99 -10.72
C HIS A 166 26.92 42.04 -11.55
N ASP A 167 27.44 41.53 -12.67
CA ASP A 167 26.76 40.53 -13.50
C ASP A 167 26.54 39.23 -12.73
N MET A 168 27.56 38.77 -11.98
CA MET A 168 27.45 37.57 -11.14
C MET A 168 26.44 37.75 -10.00
N GLU A 169 26.39 38.91 -9.36
CA GLU A 169 25.41 39.21 -8.32
C GLU A 169 23.97 39.24 -8.88
N THR A 170 23.79 39.83 -10.07
CA THR A 170 22.50 39.83 -10.78
C THR A 170 22.03 38.43 -11.15
N LEU A 171 22.94 37.58 -11.64
CA LEU A 171 22.65 36.18 -11.94
C LEU A 171 22.26 35.42 -10.67
N ASN A 172 22.99 35.59 -9.58
CA ASN A 172 22.71 34.94 -8.30
C ASN A 172 21.31 35.33 -7.78
N GLN A 173 20.96 36.61 -7.80
CA GLN A 173 19.62 37.08 -7.42
C GLN A 173 18.52 36.46 -8.30
N THR A 174 18.76 36.33 -9.61
CA THR A 174 17.82 35.70 -10.55
C THR A 174 17.62 34.22 -10.25
N LEU A 175 18.69 33.49 -9.91
CA LEU A 175 18.62 32.08 -9.56
C LEU A 175 17.84 31.86 -8.25
N ILE A 176 18.08 32.68 -7.23
CA ILE A 176 17.33 32.65 -5.97
C ILE A 176 15.83 32.83 -6.22
N LEU A 177 15.45 33.82 -7.02
CA LEU A 177 14.05 34.04 -7.39
C LEU A 177 13.45 32.84 -8.13
N ARG A 178 14.17 32.27 -9.10
CA ARG A 178 13.71 31.10 -9.87
C ARG A 178 13.56 29.87 -8.98
N GLU A 179 14.49 29.63 -8.07
CA GLU A 179 14.42 28.54 -7.09
C GLU A 179 13.19 28.71 -6.19
N HIS A 180 12.97 29.92 -5.66
CA HIS A 180 11.78 30.20 -4.87
C HIS A 180 10.49 29.92 -5.64
N MET A 181 10.40 30.37 -6.89
CA MET A 181 9.24 30.10 -7.75
C MET A 181 9.04 28.60 -7.99
N SER A 182 10.10 27.88 -8.37
CA SER A 182 10.03 26.44 -8.63
C SER A 182 9.66 25.64 -7.37
N ASN A 183 10.17 26.03 -6.21
CA ASN A 183 9.83 25.40 -4.94
C ASN A 183 8.35 25.64 -4.61
N VAL A 184 7.82 26.84 -4.81
CA VAL A 184 6.38 27.13 -4.63
C VAL A 184 5.54 26.21 -5.52
N GLU A 185 5.87 26.10 -6.81
CA GLU A 185 5.18 25.20 -7.74
C GLU A 185 5.24 23.73 -7.30
N LEU A 186 6.41 23.26 -6.84
CA LEU A 186 6.59 21.90 -6.31
C LEU A 186 5.75 21.66 -5.05
N GLN A 187 5.68 22.63 -4.13
CA GLN A 187 4.85 22.52 -2.93
C GLN A 187 3.36 22.48 -3.30
N GLU A 188 2.93 23.27 -4.29
CA GLU A 188 1.56 23.23 -4.79
C GLU A 188 1.22 21.90 -5.45
N ALA A 189 2.11 21.37 -6.30
CA ALA A 189 1.95 20.06 -6.93
C ALA A 189 1.87 18.94 -5.87
N ARG A 190 2.75 18.98 -4.86
CA ARG A 190 2.72 18.05 -3.72
C ARG A 190 1.39 18.16 -2.95
N LYS A 191 0.91 19.36 -2.68
CA LYS A 191 -0.37 19.58 -1.98
C LYS A 191 -1.55 19.02 -2.79
N LYS A 192 -1.58 19.25 -4.11
CA LYS A 192 -2.60 18.67 -4.99
C LYS A 192 -2.54 17.15 -5.00
N LEU A 193 -1.34 16.56 -5.07
CA LEU A 193 -1.16 15.11 -5.05
C LEU A 193 -1.67 14.50 -3.73
N ILE A 194 -1.33 15.10 -2.58
CA ILE A 194 -1.81 14.65 -1.26
C ILE A 194 -3.34 14.66 -1.18
N ASN A 195 -4.00 15.63 -1.80
CA ASN A 195 -5.46 15.72 -1.78
C ASN A 195 -6.14 14.70 -2.70
N VAL A 196 -5.52 14.36 -3.84
CA VAL A 196 -6.13 13.48 -4.85
C VAL A 196 -5.85 12.00 -4.57
N LEU A 197 -4.69 11.67 -3.97
CA LEU A 197 -4.28 10.28 -3.74
C LEU A 197 -5.29 9.43 -2.94
N PRO A 198 -5.91 9.94 -1.86
CA PRO A 198 -6.90 9.17 -1.08
C PRO A 198 -8.09 8.72 -1.94
N ASP A 199 -8.68 9.62 -2.72
CA ASP A 199 -9.87 9.33 -3.55
C ASP A 199 -9.58 8.30 -4.65
N VAL A 200 -8.35 8.28 -5.17
CA VAL A 200 -7.92 7.31 -6.19
C VAL A 200 -7.65 5.94 -5.58
N LEU A 201 -7.07 5.91 -4.37
CA LEU A 201 -6.62 4.68 -3.71
C LEU A 201 -7.73 3.95 -2.94
N ASP A 202 -8.84 4.60 -2.59
CA ASP A 202 -10.02 3.98 -1.98
C ASP A 202 -10.62 2.82 -2.82
N THR A 203 -10.25 2.73 -4.11
CA THR A 203 -10.65 1.64 -5.02
C THR A 203 -9.66 0.46 -5.07
N THR A 204 -8.51 0.55 -4.39
CA THR A 204 -7.39 -0.41 -4.47
C THR A 204 -7.06 -1.06 -3.13
N THR A 205 -6.46 -2.25 -3.14
CA THR A 205 -6.07 -3.02 -1.94
C THR A 205 -4.82 -2.46 -1.22
N ILE A 206 -4.32 -1.28 -1.62
CA ILE A 206 -3.13 -0.64 -1.06
C ILE A 206 -3.54 0.22 0.14
N GLY A 207 -3.10 -0.15 1.34
CA GLY A 207 -3.32 0.64 2.56
C GLY A 207 -2.41 1.87 2.63
N ILE A 208 -2.99 3.05 2.86
CA ILE A 208 -2.24 4.29 3.11
C ILE A 208 -1.75 4.31 4.57
N LYS A 209 -0.43 4.22 4.79
CA LYS A 209 0.18 4.38 6.13
C LYS A 209 0.53 5.84 6.38
N ARG A 210 -0.25 6.54 7.22
CA ARG A 210 0.02 7.93 7.61
C ARG A 210 1.00 7.97 8.78
N MET A 211 2.20 8.52 8.55
CA MET A 211 3.20 8.70 9.60
C MET A 211 2.69 9.69 10.65
N GLY A 212 2.64 9.26 11.91
CA GLY A 212 2.15 10.08 13.02
C GLY A 212 0.66 9.94 13.32
N GLU A 213 -0.07 9.11 12.58
CA GLU A 213 -1.45 8.74 12.92
C GLU A 213 -1.49 7.40 13.65
N VAL A 214 -2.31 7.32 14.69
CA VAL A 214 -2.50 6.11 15.48
C VAL A 214 -3.60 5.25 14.85
N ASP A 215 -3.27 4.01 14.51
CA ASP A 215 -4.24 3.02 14.06
C ASP A 215 -5.17 2.63 15.22
N GLN A 216 -6.49 2.72 15.00
CA GLN A 216 -7.51 2.47 16.01
C GLN A 216 -7.81 0.98 16.19
N LYS A 217 -7.63 0.14 15.16
CA LYS A 217 -7.99 -1.29 15.21
C LYS A 217 -7.34 -2.06 16.35
N PRO A 218 -6.04 -1.88 16.66
CA PRO A 218 -5.42 -2.57 17.79
C PRO A 218 -6.04 -2.21 19.15
N PHE A 219 -6.51 -0.97 19.32
CA PHE A 219 -7.18 -0.54 20.55
C PHE A 219 -8.59 -1.14 20.63
N GLN A 220 -9.30 -1.17 19.51
CA GLN A 220 -10.64 -1.78 19.40
C GLN A 220 -10.60 -3.27 19.72
N ASP A 221 -9.71 -4.03 19.07
CA ASP A 221 -9.56 -5.48 19.29
C ASP A 221 -9.31 -5.81 20.77
N VAL A 222 -8.44 -5.03 21.41
CA VAL A 222 -8.02 -5.24 22.79
C VAL A 222 -9.10 -4.81 23.78
N CYS A 223 -9.76 -3.68 23.54
CA CYS A 223 -10.86 -3.22 24.38
C CYS A 223 -12.08 -4.15 24.26
N LEU A 224 -12.42 -4.61 23.06
CA LEU A 224 -13.49 -5.58 22.82
C LEU A 224 -13.24 -6.89 23.60
N GLN A 225 -11.99 -7.36 23.67
CA GLN A 225 -11.65 -8.57 24.42
C GLN A 225 -11.71 -8.39 25.94
N ARG A 226 -11.44 -7.19 26.49
CA ARG A 226 -11.35 -6.97 27.95
C ARG A 226 -12.60 -6.36 28.57
N PHE A 227 -13.34 -5.59 27.80
CA PHE A 227 -14.48 -4.80 28.24
C PHE A 227 -15.74 -5.18 27.46
N SER A 228 -15.88 -6.43 27.02
CA SER A 228 -16.99 -6.90 26.19
C SER A 228 -18.37 -6.58 26.77
N ASP A 229 -18.45 -6.47 28.09
CA ASP A 229 -19.67 -6.23 28.87
C ASP A 229 -19.81 -4.76 29.34
N GLU A 230 -18.82 -3.92 29.03
CA GLU A 230 -18.79 -2.47 29.29
C GLU A 230 -18.74 -1.70 27.95
N ASP A 231 -18.69 -0.36 28.01
CA ASP A 231 -18.55 0.50 26.82
C ASP A 231 -17.11 0.44 26.25
N TRP A 232 -16.72 -0.71 25.73
CA TRP A 232 -15.39 -0.95 25.15
C TRP A 232 -15.07 0.00 23.99
N GLU A 233 -16.09 0.45 23.25
CA GLU A 233 -15.94 1.43 22.17
C GLU A 233 -15.42 2.76 22.72
N VAL A 234 -16.01 3.24 23.81
CA VAL A 234 -15.61 4.49 24.48
C VAL A 234 -14.19 4.33 25.03
N LYS A 235 -13.89 3.21 25.68
CA LYS A 235 -12.54 2.92 26.21
C LYS A 235 -11.48 2.86 25.10
N SER A 236 -11.81 2.26 23.96
CA SER A 236 -10.92 2.22 22.80
C SER A 236 -10.67 3.62 22.23
N MET A 237 -11.71 4.44 22.13
CA MET A 237 -11.62 5.81 21.62
C MET A 237 -10.78 6.70 22.55
N GLU A 238 -10.98 6.61 23.87
CA GLU A 238 -10.16 7.31 24.87
C GLU A 238 -8.68 6.93 24.77
N GLN A 239 -8.36 5.64 24.66
CA GLN A 239 -6.98 5.16 24.60
C GLN A 239 -6.28 5.55 23.29
N SER A 240 -6.95 5.38 22.14
CA SER A 240 -6.37 5.76 20.85
C SER A 240 -6.15 7.28 20.76
N SER A 241 -7.05 8.10 21.33
CA SER A 241 -6.90 9.56 21.37
C SER A 241 -5.72 10.01 22.23
N LEU A 242 -5.54 9.41 23.41
CA LEU A 242 -4.40 9.70 24.28
C LEU A 242 -3.05 9.38 23.60
N TRP A 243 -2.99 8.27 22.84
CA TRP A 243 -1.81 7.93 22.06
C TRP A 243 -1.60 8.90 20.90
N GLN A 244 -2.67 9.34 20.26
CA GLN A 244 -2.58 10.31 19.17
C GLN A 244 -2.01 11.65 19.62
N GLU A 245 -2.32 12.10 20.84
CA GLU A 245 -1.71 13.30 21.44
C GLU A 245 -0.22 13.10 21.74
N LYS A 246 0.16 11.93 22.29
CA LYS A 246 1.57 11.63 22.56
C LYS A 246 2.42 11.52 21.31
N VAL A 247 1.88 10.94 20.23
CA VAL A 247 2.57 10.84 18.93
C VAL A 247 2.75 12.22 18.27
N LYS A 248 1.85 13.17 18.53
CA LYS A 248 1.97 14.55 18.04
C LYS A 248 3.04 15.35 18.77
N ASP A 249 3.42 14.96 19.98
CA ASP A 249 4.47 15.61 20.75
C ASP A 249 5.86 15.22 20.19
N SER A 250 6.55 16.18 19.59
CA SER A 250 7.89 15.99 19.00
C SER A 250 8.97 15.71 20.04
N SER A 251 8.71 15.99 21.32
CA SER A 251 9.59 15.68 22.45
C SER A 251 9.39 14.26 22.99
N TRP A 252 8.34 13.56 22.54
CA TRP A 252 8.02 12.22 23.00
C TRP A 252 8.99 11.18 22.41
N GLN A 253 9.76 10.52 23.27
CA GLN A 253 10.72 9.47 22.91
C GLN A 253 10.22 8.10 23.40
N PRO A 254 9.40 7.39 22.61
CA PRO A 254 8.85 6.08 23.00
C PRO A 254 9.91 4.96 23.09
N PHE A 255 11.09 5.18 22.52
CA PHE A 255 12.19 4.21 22.53
C PHE A 255 13.48 4.88 23.04
N ARG A 256 14.17 4.26 24.01
CA ARG A 256 15.49 4.69 24.49
C ARG A 256 16.55 3.68 24.02
N GLN A 257 17.66 4.15 23.46
CA GLN A 257 18.76 3.29 23.03
C GLN A 257 19.60 2.88 24.25
N MET A 258 19.92 1.59 24.41
CA MET A 258 20.80 1.09 25.47
C MET A 258 21.94 0.28 24.89
N THR A 259 23.15 0.55 25.36
CA THR A 259 24.34 -0.22 25.02
C THR A 259 24.53 -1.32 26.06
N LYS A 260 24.32 -2.58 25.69
CA LYS A 260 24.78 -3.74 26.46
C LYS A 260 25.93 -4.38 25.70
N ASP A 261 27.04 -4.62 26.38
CA ASP A 261 28.24 -5.27 25.85
C ASP A 261 28.79 -4.64 24.55
N GLY A 262 28.84 -3.30 24.49
CA GLY A 262 29.43 -2.56 23.35
C GLY A 262 28.60 -2.58 22.06
N LYS A 263 27.42 -3.21 22.04
CA LYS A 263 26.45 -3.11 20.92
C LYS A 263 25.26 -2.23 21.28
N LEU A 264 24.97 -1.26 20.42
CA LEU A 264 23.74 -0.47 20.44
C LEU A 264 22.54 -1.39 20.23
N GLN A 265 21.76 -1.63 21.28
CA GLN A 265 20.47 -2.30 21.19
C GLN A 265 19.37 -1.27 21.48
N VAL A 266 18.41 -1.13 20.57
CA VAL A 266 17.20 -0.34 20.83
C VAL A 266 16.33 -1.16 21.79
N GLY A 267 16.52 -0.95 23.09
CA GLY A 267 15.74 -1.59 24.15
C GLY A 267 14.47 -0.80 24.44
N THR A 268 13.31 -1.43 24.35
CA THR A 268 12.03 -0.86 24.81
C THR A 268 12.03 -0.73 26.33
N PHE A 269 12.61 0.36 26.85
CA PHE A 269 12.46 0.78 28.23
C PHE A 269 11.39 1.88 28.28
N LEU A 270 10.12 1.49 28.08
CA LEU A 270 9.05 2.33 28.57
C LEU A 270 9.12 2.27 30.10
N ARG A 271 9.37 3.41 30.72
CA ARG A 271 9.38 3.60 32.18
C ARG A 271 8.04 3.10 32.72
N LEU A 272 8.01 1.85 33.16
CA LEU A 272 6.85 1.13 33.69
C LEU A 272 6.22 1.80 34.93
N GLN A 273 6.83 2.85 35.47
CA GLN A 273 6.34 3.54 36.68
C GLN A 273 5.28 4.62 36.43
N SER A 274 5.05 5.09 35.20
CA SER A 274 3.94 6.02 34.93
C SER A 274 2.69 5.32 34.37
N PHE A 275 2.78 4.01 34.09
CA PHE A 275 1.68 3.20 33.57
C PHE A 275 0.88 2.47 34.65
N ILE A 276 1.33 2.50 35.91
CA ILE A 276 0.71 1.75 37.03
C ILE A 276 -0.54 2.43 37.60
N VAL A 277 -0.83 3.69 37.27
CA VAL A 277 -1.96 4.39 37.91
C VAL A 277 -3.31 4.15 37.23
N LEU A 278 -3.39 3.54 36.04
CA LEU A 278 -4.70 3.31 35.38
C LEU A 278 -4.94 1.94 34.73
N SER A 279 -4.09 0.92 34.90
CA SER A 279 -4.51 -0.46 34.60
C SER A 279 -3.56 -1.53 35.17
N PRO A 280 -4.06 -2.55 35.88
CA PRO A 280 -3.24 -3.63 36.40
C PRO A 280 -3.17 -4.73 35.35
N GLU A 281 -2.22 -4.69 34.41
CA GLU A 281 -1.53 -5.91 33.95
C GLU A 281 -0.46 -5.66 32.86
N PRO A 282 0.74 -6.27 33.00
CA PRO A 282 1.86 -6.12 32.06
C PRO A 282 1.63 -6.64 30.62
N ASN A 283 0.57 -7.42 30.39
CA ASN A 283 0.37 -8.16 29.14
C ASN A 283 -0.15 -7.29 27.98
N LEU A 284 -0.90 -6.22 28.28
CA LEU A 284 -1.45 -5.27 27.31
C LEU A 284 -0.37 -4.52 26.53
N VAL A 285 0.65 -4.05 27.24
CA VAL A 285 1.75 -3.27 26.67
C VAL A 285 2.62 -4.15 25.76
N ARG A 286 2.76 -5.43 26.11
CA ARG A 286 3.54 -6.40 25.34
C ARG A 286 2.87 -6.75 24.01
N LEU A 287 1.54 -6.88 23.99
CA LEU A 287 0.74 -7.19 22.79
C LEU A 287 0.66 -6.02 21.80
N LEU A 288 0.48 -4.78 22.28
CA LEU A 288 0.46 -3.58 21.43
C LEU A 288 1.84 -3.28 20.80
N LEU A 289 2.94 -3.50 21.55
CA LEU A 289 4.30 -3.31 21.03
C LEU A 289 4.73 -4.40 20.02
N LEU A 290 4.19 -5.61 20.11
CA LEU A 290 4.45 -6.69 19.15
C LEU A 290 3.74 -6.46 17.80
N ARG A 291 2.54 -5.85 17.81
CA ARG A 291 1.80 -5.52 16.57
C ARG A 291 2.30 -4.26 15.86
N LEU A 292 2.90 -3.31 16.57
CA LEU A 292 3.51 -2.11 15.96
C LEU A 292 4.87 -2.38 15.28
N ARG A 293 5.40 -3.61 15.36
CA ARG A 293 6.70 -4.02 14.82
C ARG A 293 6.63 -4.69 13.44
N HIS A 294 5.45 -4.75 12.81
CA HIS A 294 5.23 -5.23 11.45
C HIS A 294 4.68 -4.12 10.55
#